data_AF-A0A9E0MLU3-F1
#
_entry.id   AF-A0A9E0MLU3-F1
#
_cell.length_a   1.000
_cell.length_b   1.000
_cell.length_c   1.000
_cell.angle_alpha   90.00
_cell.angle_beta   90.00
_cell.angle_gamma   90.00
#
_symmetry.space_group_name_H-M   'P 1'
#
loop_
_entity.id
_entity.type
_entity.pdbx_description
1 polymer ?
#
loop_
_entity_poly.entity_id
_entity_poly.type
_entity_poly.pdbx_seq_one_letter_code
_entity_poly.pdbx_strand_id
1 'polypeptide(L)'
;MVVSTSDRTLAPRSAVGPLGPAIDRLERLHADLRARRDELRRLHAHLTAGHGAPLAELFDEVEAVLGAHLAKEGRVIVPYLRGLERGRPERAELPSLDVALPILTGEHKRLRDVVATLGARLAAIADACAACAVAYATALHLATSLSGHRTFVTDTLYPLALARERQLASAAP
;
A
#
# COMPACT_ATOMS: atom_id res chain seq x y z
N MET A 1 62.36 3.60 -16.47
CA MET A 1 61.54 2.49 -15.97
C MET A 1 60.12 3.01 -15.85
N VAL A 2 59.19 2.43 -16.62
CA VAL A 2 57.85 2.96 -16.89
C VAL A 2 56.82 2.33 -15.93
N VAL A 3 55.96 3.21 -15.43
CA VAL A 3 54.66 3.12 -14.71
C VAL A 3 53.88 1.80 -14.72
N SER A 4 53.32 1.42 -13.56
CA SER A 4 51.92 0.95 -13.38
C SER A 4 51.62 0.76 -11.88
N THR A 5 51.11 1.75 -11.14
CA THR A 5 49.69 2.14 -10.95
C THR A 5 48.69 1.01 -10.74
N SER A 6 48.12 1.02 -9.53
CA SER A 6 46.70 0.82 -9.24
C SER A 6 46.19 -0.61 -9.19
N ASP A 7 46.41 -1.27 -8.05
CA ASP A 7 45.50 -2.31 -7.57
C ASP A 7 44.29 -1.62 -6.92
N ARG A 8 43.37 -1.14 -7.78
CA ARG A 8 42.05 -0.67 -7.39
C ARG A 8 41.25 -1.91 -7.02
N THR A 9 41.12 -2.17 -5.73
CA THR A 9 40.16 -3.13 -5.19
C THR A 9 38.75 -2.67 -5.60
N LEU A 10 38.20 -3.29 -6.64
CA LEU A 10 36.81 -3.15 -7.04
C LEU A 10 35.95 -3.73 -5.92
N ALA A 11 35.33 -2.86 -5.11
CA ALA A 11 34.29 -3.26 -4.19
C ALA A 11 33.14 -3.94 -4.98
N PRO A 12 32.64 -5.11 -4.55
CA PRO A 12 31.57 -5.79 -5.26
C PRO A 12 30.23 -5.04 -5.13
N ARG A 13 29.44 -5.20 -6.20
CA ARG A 13 28.21 -4.52 -6.58
C ARG A 13 27.09 -4.58 -5.53
N SER A 14 26.32 -3.48 -5.46
CA SER A 14 24.90 -3.34 -5.08
C SER A 14 24.60 -2.53 -3.80
N ALA A 15 24.58 -1.20 -3.92
CA ALA A 15 24.07 -0.29 -2.90
C ALA A 15 22.52 -0.16 -2.92
N VAL A 16 21.80 -1.26 -3.13
CA VAL A 16 20.34 -1.30 -2.92
C VAL A 16 20.09 -2.03 -1.61
N GLY A 17 19.46 -1.33 -0.66
CA GLY A 17 19.12 -1.88 0.65
C GLY A 17 18.21 -3.11 0.55
N PRO A 18 18.13 -3.92 1.61
CA PRO A 18 17.37 -5.17 1.58
C PRO A 18 15.87 -4.90 1.40
N LEU A 19 15.26 -5.54 0.41
CA LEU A 19 13.81 -5.45 0.17
C LEU A 19 12.99 -6.20 1.24
N GLY A 20 13.52 -7.29 1.79
CA GLY A 20 12.80 -8.15 2.75
C GLY A 20 12.13 -7.40 3.90
N PRO A 21 12.89 -6.63 4.72
CA PRO A 21 12.30 -5.86 5.82
C PRO A 21 11.25 -4.83 5.37
N ALA A 22 11.39 -4.28 4.16
CA ALA A 22 10.44 -3.34 3.60
C ALA A 22 9.14 -4.05 3.14
N ILE A 23 9.25 -5.26 2.57
CA ILE A 23 8.10 -6.09 2.23
C ILE A 23 7.38 -6.55 3.50
N ASP A 24 8.10 -6.99 4.53
CA ASP A 24 7.49 -7.38 5.81
C ASP A 24 6.71 -6.21 6.44
N ARG A 25 7.23 -4.99 6.31
CA ARG A 25 6.55 -3.78 6.78
C ARG A 25 5.28 -3.50 5.97
N LEU A 26 5.31 -3.68 4.65
CA LEU A 26 4.12 -3.58 3.81
C LEU A 26 3.02 -4.55 4.27
N GLU A 27 3.39 -5.81 4.52
CA GLU A 27 2.44 -6.84 4.94
C GLU A 27 1.80 -6.54 6.31
N ARG A 28 2.57 -5.97 7.25
CA ARG A 28 2.03 -5.46 8.53
C ARG A 28 1.06 -4.30 8.34
N LEU A 29 1.38 -3.35 7.45
CA LEU A 29 0.48 -2.25 7.12
C LEU A 29 -0.81 -2.76 6.48
N HIS A 30 -0.74 -3.77 5.60
CA HIS A 30 -1.92 -4.42 5.03
C HIS A 30 -2.77 -5.13 6.09
N ALA A 31 -2.14 -5.77 7.08
CA ALA A 31 -2.85 -6.41 8.17
C ALA A 31 -3.64 -5.38 9.00
N ASP A 32 -3.04 -4.24 9.34
CA ASP A 32 -3.74 -3.16 10.04
C ASP A 32 -4.89 -2.59 9.18
N LEU A 33 -4.65 -2.29 7.90
CA LEU A 33 -5.70 -1.80 7.00
C LEU A 33 -6.89 -2.77 6.89
N ARG A 34 -6.63 -4.09 6.80
CA ARG A 34 -7.69 -5.12 6.84
C ARG A 34 -8.47 -5.08 8.15
N ALA A 35 -7.78 -4.98 9.28
CA ALA A 35 -8.42 -4.93 10.59
C ALA A 35 -9.34 -3.70 10.71
N ARG A 36 -8.89 -2.51 10.28
CA ARG A 36 -9.69 -1.27 10.30
C ARG A 36 -10.89 -1.34 9.36
N ARG A 37 -10.71 -1.89 8.15
CA ARG A 37 -11.82 -2.13 7.23
C ARG A 37 -12.86 -3.07 7.85
N ASP A 38 -12.42 -4.17 8.47
CA ASP A 38 -13.33 -5.13 9.08
C ASP A 38 -14.08 -4.54 10.29
N GLU A 39 -13.45 -3.61 10.99
CA GLU A 39 -14.09 -2.82 12.05
C GLU A 39 -15.18 -1.90 11.50
N LEU A 40 -14.90 -1.13 10.44
CA LEU A 40 -15.91 -0.31 9.75
C LEU A 40 -17.07 -1.17 9.22
N ARG A 41 -16.77 -2.34 8.64
CA ARG A 41 -17.79 -3.28 8.13
C ARG A 41 -18.72 -3.79 9.23
N ARG A 42 -18.22 -4.02 10.45
CA ARG A 42 -19.08 -4.39 11.59
C ARG A 42 -20.02 -3.26 12.00
N LEU A 43 -19.56 -2.01 11.91
CA LEU A 43 -20.35 -0.83 12.23
C LEU A 43 -21.37 -0.50 11.12
N HIS A 44 -21.08 -0.88 9.88
CA HIS A 44 -21.90 -0.63 8.70
C HIS A 44 -23.36 -1.03 8.91
N ALA A 45 -23.63 -2.29 9.29
CA ALA A 45 -25.00 -2.81 9.46
C ALA A 45 -25.80 -2.06 10.54
N HIS A 46 -25.12 -1.56 11.58
CA HIS A 46 -25.77 -0.83 12.66
C HIS A 46 -26.10 0.61 12.27
N LEU A 47 -25.18 1.27 11.56
CA LEU A 47 -25.33 2.68 11.20
C LEU A 47 -26.30 2.90 10.04
N THR A 48 -26.41 1.95 9.11
CA THR A 48 -27.33 2.07 7.97
C THR A 48 -28.79 1.97 8.38
N ALA A 49 -29.10 1.15 9.38
CA ALA A 49 -30.45 1.06 9.94
C ALA A 49 -30.91 2.37 10.60
N GLY A 50 -29.98 3.16 11.18
CA GLY A 50 -30.29 4.39 11.91
C GLY A 50 -30.09 5.70 11.12
N HIS A 51 -29.19 5.73 10.14
CA HIS A 51 -28.73 6.97 9.48
C HIS A 51 -28.90 6.99 7.96
N GLY A 52 -29.45 5.93 7.36
CA GLY A 52 -29.93 5.91 5.98
C GLY A 52 -28.91 5.49 4.91
N ALA A 53 -29.41 5.42 3.67
CA ALA A 53 -28.71 4.83 2.51
C ALA A 53 -27.43 5.57 2.06
N PRO A 54 -27.32 6.92 2.06
CA PRO A 54 -26.11 7.59 1.58
C PRO A 54 -24.84 7.27 2.37
N LEU A 55 -24.98 6.92 3.65
CA LEU A 55 -23.85 6.46 4.47
C LEU A 55 -23.48 5.02 4.13
N ALA A 56 -24.48 4.16 3.82
CA ALA A 56 -24.27 2.77 3.39
C ALA A 56 -23.37 2.68 2.16
N GLU A 57 -23.69 3.48 1.14
CA GLU A 57 -22.95 3.50 -0.13
C GLU A 57 -21.47 3.84 0.06
N LEU A 58 -21.15 4.74 1.01
CA LEU A 58 -19.76 5.10 1.31
C LEU A 58 -19.01 3.98 2.05
N PHE A 59 -19.67 3.25 2.94
CA PHE A 59 -19.07 2.07 3.58
C PHE A 59 -18.77 0.98 2.54
N ASP A 60 -19.73 0.70 1.66
CA ASP A 60 -19.57 -0.28 0.59
C ASP A 60 -18.48 0.14 -0.40
N GLU A 61 -18.39 1.43 -0.75
CA GLU A 61 -17.31 1.92 -1.60
C GLU A 61 -15.94 1.77 -0.93
N VAL A 62 -15.79 2.12 0.35
CA VAL A 62 -14.53 1.90 1.08
C VAL A 62 -14.17 0.41 1.07
N GLU A 63 -15.12 -0.48 1.37
CA GLU A 63 -14.90 -1.92 1.39
C GLU A 63 -14.43 -2.43 0.02
N ALA A 64 -15.13 -2.04 -1.05
CA ALA A 64 -14.83 -2.46 -2.41
C ALA A 64 -13.45 -1.96 -2.87
N VAL A 65 -13.17 -0.66 -2.72
CA VAL A 65 -11.92 -0.06 -3.21
C VAL A 65 -10.72 -0.56 -2.40
N LEU A 66 -10.82 -0.59 -1.06
CA LEU A 66 -9.71 -1.04 -0.21
C LEU A 66 -9.51 -2.56 -0.34
N GLY A 67 -10.59 -3.33 -0.42
CA GLY A 67 -10.53 -4.76 -0.65
C GLY A 67 -9.84 -5.10 -1.97
N ALA A 68 -10.24 -4.45 -3.07
CA ALA A 68 -9.64 -4.67 -4.38
C ALA A 68 -8.16 -4.29 -4.42
N HIS A 69 -7.80 -3.14 -3.84
CA HIS A 69 -6.42 -2.67 -3.77
C HIS A 69 -5.52 -3.66 -3.00
N LEU A 70 -5.90 -4.03 -1.77
CA LEU A 70 -5.13 -4.97 -0.96
C LEU A 70 -5.05 -6.37 -1.58
N ALA A 71 -6.10 -6.82 -2.26
CA ALA A 71 -6.10 -8.09 -2.97
C ALA A 71 -5.13 -8.07 -4.15
N LYS A 72 -5.09 -6.98 -4.92
CA LYS A 72 -4.15 -6.79 -6.04
C LYS A 72 -2.72 -6.77 -5.54
N GLU A 73 -2.42 -5.96 -4.53
CA GLU A 73 -1.07 -5.90 -3.99
C GLU A 73 -0.64 -7.25 -3.40
N GLY A 74 -1.52 -7.93 -2.67
CA GLY A 74 -1.20 -9.24 -2.07
C GLY A 74 -1.01 -10.37 -3.09
N ARG A 75 -1.72 -10.34 -4.23
CA ARG A 75 -1.65 -11.41 -5.25
C ARG A 75 -0.58 -11.17 -6.30
N VAL A 76 -0.31 -9.91 -6.65
CA VAL A 76 0.57 -9.57 -7.78
C VAL A 76 1.83 -8.87 -7.29
N ILE A 77 1.68 -7.78 -6.54
CA ILE A 77 2.81 -6.90 -6.19
C ILE A 77 3.74 -7.56 -5.17
N VAL A 78 3.21 -8.10 -4.07
CA VAL A 78 4.02 -8.73 -3.02
C VAL A 78 4.83 -9.93 -3.56
N PRO A 79 4.24 -10.88 -4.31
CA PRO A 79 5.03 -11.95 -4.94
C PRO A 79 6.11 -11.42 -5.88
N TYR A 80 5.80 -10.39 -6.70
CA TYR A 80 6.78 -9.77 -7.57
C TYR A 80 7.97 -9.18 -6.79
N LEU A 81 7.70 -8.44 -5.70
CA LEU A 81 8.73 -7.86 -4.83
C LEU A 81 9.61 -8.94 -4.17
N ARG A 82 9.01 -10.06 -3.73
CA ARG A 82 9.76 -11.21 -3.22
C ARG A 82 10.60 -11.88 -4.30
N GLY A 83 10.11 -11.92 -5.54
CA GLY A 83 10.90 -12.35 -6.70
C GLY A 83 12.11 -11.44 -6.94
N LEU A 84 11.93 -10.12 -6.89
CA LEU A 84 13.03 -9.14 -6.99
C LEU A 84 14.08 -9.31 -5.88
N GLU A 85 13.62 -9.54 -4.65
CA GLU A 85 14.49 -9.82 -3.51
C GLU A 85 15.39 -11.04 -3.78
N ARG A 86 14.81 -12.12 -4.31
CA ARG A 86 15.51 -13.37 -4.67
C ARG A 86 16.30 -13.29 -5.99
N GLY A 87 16.22 -12.15 -6.70
CA GLY A 87 16.85 -11.98 -8.02
C GLY A 87 16.15 -12.73 -9.17
N ARG A 88 14.91 -13.18 -8.96
CA ARG A 88 14.09 -13.92 -9.93
C ARG A 88 12.65 -13.37 -9.93
N PRO A 89 12.40 -12.17 -10.50
CA PRO A 89 11.06 -11.60 -10.55
C PRO A 89 10.12 -12.48 -11.39
N GLU A 90 8.93 -12.77 -10.85
CA GLU A 90 7.87 -13.50 -11.55
C GLU A 90 7.14 -12.56 -12.51
N ARG A 91 7.57 -12.53 -13.77
CA ARG A 91 7.07 -11.58 -14.78
C ARG A 91 5.75 -11.97 -15.47
N ALA A 92 5.18 -13.13 -15.13
CA ALA A 92 3.99 -13.66 -15.80
C ALA A 92 2.75 -12.77 -15.61
N GLU A 93 2.56 -12.25 -14.39
CA GLU A 93 1.42 -11.37 -14.07
C GLU A 93 1.78 -9.88 -14.06
N LEU A 94 3.06 -9.56 -13.86
CA LEU A 94 3.57 -8.19 -13.84
C LEU A 94 4.89 -8.08 -14.61
N PRO A 95 4.90 -7.49 -15.81
CA PRO A 95 6.12 -7.37 -16.60
C PRO A 95 7.19 -6.50 -15.93
N SER A 96 6.79 -5.41 -15.27
CA SER A 96 7.65 -4.44 -14.58
C SER A 96 6.84 -3.57 -13.61
N LEU A 97 7.48 -3.10 -12.53
CA LEU A 97 6.90 -2.11 -11.64
C LEU A 97 6.55 -0.79 -12.33
N ASP A 98 7.29 -0.36 -13.35
CA ASP A 98 6.99 0.87 -14.08
C ASP A 98 5.58 0.85 -14.71
N VAL A 99 5.03 -0.34 -14.99
CA VAL A 99 3.65 -0.52 -15.47
C VAL A 99 2.62 -0.45 -14.33
N ALA A 100 2.92 -1.02 -13.16
CA ALA A 100 1.98 -1.09 -12.04
C ALA A 100 1.87 0.23 -11.26
N LEU A 101 2.97 0.96 -11.09
CA LEU A 101 3.03 2.11 -10.18
C LEU A 101 2.05 3.25 -10.53
N PRO A 102 1.82 3.62 -11.79
CA PRO A 102 0.80 4.62 -12.12
C PRO A 102 -0.61 4.20 -11.68
N ILE A 103 -0.94 2.91 -11.83
CA ILE A 103 -2.23 2.35 -11.43
C ILE A 103 -2.38 2.39 -9.90
N LEU A 104 -1.37 1.90 -9.17
CA LEU A 104 -1.39 1.88 -7.70
C LEU A 104 -1.42 3.30 -7.11
N THR A 105 -0.70 4.25 -7.73
CA THR A 105 -0.75 5.66 -7.33
C THR A 105 -2.14 6.26 -7.52
N GLY A 106 -2.81 5.94 -8.64
CA GLY A 106 -4.20 6.32 -8.87
C GLY A 106 -5.15 5.74 -7.83
N GLU A 107 -4.96 4.47 -7.45
CA GLU A 107 -5.74 3.80 -6.40
C GLU A 107 -5.53 4.42 -5.02
N HIS A 108 -4.30 4.75 -4.65
CA HIS A 108 -4.02 5.46 -3.39
C HIS A 108 -4.74 6.80 -3.32
N LYS A 109 -4.78 7.54 -4.44
CA LYS A 109 -5.52 8.80 -4.53
C LYS A 109 -7.01 8.56 -4.31
N ARG A 110 -7.59 7.59 -5.03
CA ARG A 110 -9.01 7.25 -4.89
C ARG A 110 -9.36 6.82 -3.47
N LEU A 111 -8.57 5.94 -2.86
CA LEU A 111 -8.77 5.46 -1.49
C LEU A 111 -8.79 6.61 -0.49
N ARG A 112 -7.84 7.54 -0.59
CA ARG A 112 -7.80 8.73 0.25
C ARG A 112 -9.09 9.55 0.08
N ASP A 113 -9.53 9.77 -1.14
CA ASP A 113 -10.68 10.64 -1.42
C ASP A 113 -11.99 10.01 -0.90
N VAL A 114 -12.18 8.70 -1.06
CA VAL A 114 -13.35 7.97 -0.55
C VAL A 114 -13.35 7.96 0.99
N VAL A 115 -12.20 7.65 1.62
CA VAL A 115 -12.11 7.61 3.09
C VAL A 115 -12.25 9.00 3.71
N ALA A 116 -11.73 10.05 3.08
CA ALA A 116 -11.94 11.42 3.51
C ALA A 116 -13.42 11.81 3.43
N THR A 117 -14.12 11.39 2.37
CA THR A 117 -15.56 11.62 2.21
C THR A 117 -16.36 10.91 3.30
N LEU A 118 -16.08 9.63 3.56
CA LEU A 118 -16.70 8.89 4.66
C LEU A 118 -16.44 9.57 6.01
N GLY A 119 -15.18 9.96 6.27
CA GLY A 119 -14.79 10.65 7.49
C GLY A 119 -15.55 11.95 7.70
N ALA A 120 -15.72 12.77 6.66
CA ALA A 120 -16.49 14.02 6.73
C ALA A 120 -17.98 13.78 7.03
N ARG A 121 -18.58 12.73 6.45
CA ARG A 121 -19.97 12.36 6.73
C ARG A 121 -20.15 11.86 8.15
N LEU A 122 -19.24 11.03 8.64
CA LEU A 122 -19.25 10.53 10.01
C LEU A 122 -19.00 11.64 11.03
N ALA A 123 -18.11 12.60 10.73
CA ALA A 123 -17.86 13.76 11.59
C ALA A 123 -19.14 14.58 11.82
N ALA A 124 -19.94 14.77 10.77
CA ALA A 124 -21.19 15.53 10.85
C ALA A 124 -22.25 14.89 11.76
N ILE A 125 -22.14 13.60 12.05
CA ILE A 125 -23.08 12.84 12.90
C ILE A 125 -22.41 12.23 14.13
N ALA A 126 -21.15 12.56 14.43
CA ALA A 126 -20.37 11.89 15.47
C ALA A 126 -21.02 11.99 16.85
N ASP A 127 -21.66 13.12 17.16
CA ASP A 127 -22.33 13.37 18.43
C ASP A 127 -23.78 12.85 18.48
N ALA A 128 -24.27 12.26 17.39
CA ALA A 128 -25.66 11.76 17.32
C ALA A 128 -25.87 10.50 18.18
N CYS A 129 -24.86 9.61 18.25
CA CYS A 129 -24.86 8.45 19.13
C CYS A 129 -23.45 7.85 19.29
N ALA A 130 -23.28 6.96 20.27
CA ALA A 130 -22.01 6.29 20.53
C ALA A 130 -21.47 5.50 19.31
N ALA A 131 -22.34 4.88 18.52
CA ALA A 131 -21.92 4.15 17.33
C ALA A 131 -21.35 5.08 16.25
N CYS A 132 -21.91 6.28 16.08
CA CYS A 132 -21.38 7.29 15.16
C CYS A 132 -20.00 7.78 15.62
N ALA A 133 -19.83 8.06 16.91
CA ALA A 133 -18.54 8.47 17.47
C ALA A 133 -17.46 7.39 17.24
N VAL A 134 -17.79 6.12 17.47
CA VAL A 134 -16.87 5.00 17.21
C VAL A 134 -16.55 4.90 15.73
N ALA A 135 -17.54 4.93 14.83
CA ALA A 135 -17.27 4.85 13.39
C ALA A 135 -16.44 6.01 12.88
N TYR A 136 -16.67 7.23 13.37
CA TYR A 136 -15.84 8.38 13.05
C TYR A 136 -14.39 8.16 13.49
N ALA A 137 -14.16 7.70 14.72
CA ALA A 137 -12.83 7.37 15.20
C ALA A 137 -12.15 6.26 14.38
N THR A 138 -12.89 5.20 14.02
CA THR A 138 -12.38 4.12 13.15
C THR A 138 -12.02 4.65 11.76
N ALA A 139 -12.83 5.55 11.18
CA ALA A 139 -12.55 6.17 9.89
C ALA A 139 -11.30 7.06 9.94
N LEU A 140 -11.11 7.82 11.02
CA LEU A 140 -9.87 8.60 11.24
C LEU A 140 -8.64 7.69 11.32
N HIS A 141 -8.73 6.61 12.09
CA HIS A 141 -7.64 5.63 12.17
C HIS A 141 -7.33 5.00 10.81
N LEU A 142 -8.36 4.62 10.04
CA LEU A 142 -8.17 4.11 8.69
C LEU A 142 -7.48 5.15 7.79
N ALA A 143 -7.88 6.42 7.86
CA ALA A 143 -7.26 7.51 7.10
C ALA A 143 -5.76 7.68 7.45
N THR A 144 -5.43 7.65 8.74
CA THR A 144 -4.04 7.71 9.22
C THR A 144 -3.23 6.50 8.74
N SER A 145 -3.77 5.29 8.85
CA SER A 145 -3.10 4.07 8.39
C SER A 145 -2.89 4.07 6.88
N LEU A 146 -3.88 4.52 6.10
CA LEU A 146 -3.76 4.66 4.64
C LEU A 146 -2.69 5.68 4.26
N SER A 147 -2.65 6.82 4.97
CA SER A 147 -1.62 7.83 4.74
C SER A 147 -0.22 7.26 5.01
N GLY A 148 -0.05 6.58 6.15
CA GLY A 148 1.22 5.93 6.52
C GLY A 148 1.63 4.83 5.54
N HIS A 149 0.69 4.01 5.09
CA HIS A 149 0.92 3.01 4.05
C HIS A 149 1.36 3.66 2.74
N ARG A 150 0.60 4.64 2.23
CA ARG A 150 0.90 5.34 0.98
C ARG A 150 2.28 6.01 1.00
N THR A 151 2.60 6.72 2.07
CA THR A 151 3.90 7.37 2.26
C THR A 151 5.02 6.33 2.26
N PHE A 152 4.85 5.24 3.01
CA PHE A 152 5.85 4.17 3.03
C PHE A 152 6.07 3.55 1.65
N VAL A 153 5.01 3.22 0.92
CA VAL A 153 5.17 2.57 -0.39
C VAL A 153 5.74 3.51 -1.43
N THR A 154 5.25 4.76 -1.50
CA THR A 154 5.70 5.75 -2.49
C THR A 154 7.12 6.24 -2.23
N ASP A 155 7.47 6.51 -0.97
CA ASP A 155 8.72 7.22 -0.65
C ASP A 155 9.84 6.25 -0.27
N THR A 156 9.52 4.99 0.03
CA THR A 156 10.51 4.00 0.47
C THR A 156 10.47 2.74 -0.37
N LEU A 157 9.37 1.98 -0.36
CA LEU A 157 9.36 0.63 -0.94
C LEU A 157 9.52 0.64 -2.46
N TYR A 158 8.72 1.44 -3.16
CA TYR A 158 8.73 1.46 -4.63
C TYR A 158 10.04 1.98 -5.22
N PRO A 159 10.65 3.07 -4.70
CA PRO A 159 11.99 3.48 -5.15
C PRO A 159 13.04 2.38 -4.98
N LEU A 160 13.04 1.68 -3.83
CA LEU A 160 13.96 0.58 -3.58
C LEU A 160 13.72 -0.60 -4.54
N ALA A 161 12.46 -0.96 -4.76
CA ALA A 161 12.09 -2.06 -5.63
C ALA A 161 12.42 -1.78 -7.10
N LEU A 162 12.16 -0.56 -7.59
CA LEU A 162 12.55 -0.13 -8.92
C LEU A 162 14.07 -0.15 -9.11
N ALA A 163 14.82 0.34 -8.13
CA ALA A 163 16.29 0.29 -8.18
C ALA A 163 16.78 -1.16 -8.27
N ARG A 164 16.17 -2.08 -7.51
CA ARG A 164 16.48 -3.51 -7.57
C ARG A 164 16.13 -4.13 -8.92
N GLU A 165 14.95 -3.83 -9.46
CA GLU A 165 14.50 -4.32 -10.76
C GLU A 165 15.47 -3.92 -11.88
N ARG A 166 15.88 -2.64 -11.89
CA ARG A 166 16.84 -2.11 -12.87
C ARG A 166 18.21 -2.75 -12.75
N GLN A 167 18.70 -2.98 -11.52
CA GLN A 167 19.96 -3.69 -11.31
C GLN A 167 19.94 -5.11 -11.89
N LEU A 168 18.84 -5.84 -11.70
CA LEU A 168 18.68 -7.19 -12.25
C LEU A 168 18.59 -7.17 -13.77
N ALA A 169 17.89 -6.19 -14.34
CA ALA A 169 17.80 -6.02 -15.80
C ALA A 169 19.17 -5.72 -16.44
N SER A 170 20.01 -4.90 -15.80
CA SER A 170 21.37 -4.60 -16.27
C SER A 170 22.39 -5.70 -16.00
N ALA A 171 22.05 -6.70 -15.18
CA ALA A 171 22.91 -7.84 -14.87
C ALA A 171 22.55 -9.10 -15.68
N ALA A 172 21.45 -9.06 -16.43
CA ALA A 172 21.12 -10.11 -17.38
C ALA A 172 22.10 -10.06 -18.56
N PRO A 173 22.76 -11.17 -18.92
CA PRO A 173 23.70 -11.25 -20.04
C PRO A 173 23.02 -11.08 -21.40
#